data_AF-A0A5R1NVT3-F1
#
_entry.id   AF-A0A5R1NVT3-F1
#
_cell.length_a   1.000
_cell.length_b   1.000
_cell.length_c   1.000
_cell.angle_alpha   90.00
_cell.angle_beta   90.00
_cell.angle_gamma   90.00
#
_symmetry.space_group_name_H-M   'P 1'
#
loop_
_entity.id
_entity.type
_entity.pdbx_description
1 polymer ?
#
loop_
_entity_poly.entity_id
_entity_poly.type
_entity_poly.pdbx_seq_one_letter_code
_entity_poly.pdbx_strand_id
1 'polypeptide(L)'
;MLYAIAGALQILVWNPLAAVPGATLGQIRADMALAGESLSANGVVTWAGIGLLLAGVILLVATMRRTSRVWPVIAAYLVLLVFAAPGHFFVSFGPGMSLADTFLISGADHTPWGMVLYLVSAAALLALIVVIIRAARAVSAGAE
;
A
#
# COMPACT_ATOMS: atom_id res chain seq x y z
N MET A 1 2.82 -8.71 -1.20
CA MET A 1 3.11 -8.50 -2.63
C MET A 1 1.89 -8.00 -3.39
N LEU A 2 0.74 -8.69 -3.34
CA LEU A 2 -0.50 -8.23 -4.00
C LEU A 2 -0.92 -6.81 -3.60
N TYR A 3 -0.86 -6.47 -2.30
CA TYR A 3 -1.19 -5.12 -1.81
C TYR A 3 -0.39 -4.03 -2.54
N ALA A 4 0.94 -4.17 -2.61
CA ALA A 4 1.81 -3.16 -3.20
C ALA A 4 1.64 -3.06 -4.72
N ILE A 5 1.42 -4.19 -5.40
CA ILE A 5 1.13 -4.21 -6.84
C ILE A 5 -0.21 -3.52 -7.11
N ALA A 6 -1.26 -3.88 -6.35
CA ALA A 6 -2.57 -3.27 -6.47
C ALA A 6 -2.52 -1.77 -6.15
N GLY A 7 -1.78 -1.35 -5.13
CA GLY A 7 -1.56 0.07 -4.83
C GLY A 7 -0.84 0.83 -5.95
N ALA A 8 0.19 0.23 -6.54
CA ALA A 8 0.87 0.85 -7.68
C ALA A 8 -0.03 0.97 -8.92
N LEU A 9 -0.80 -0.08 -9.22
CA LEU A 9 -1.78 -0.05 -10.31
C LEU A 9 -2.91 0.94 -10.03
N GLN A 10 -3.37 1.01 -8.78
CA GLN A 10 -4.36 1.96 -8.33
C GLN A 10 -3.91 3.39 -8.63
N ILE A 11 -2.70 3.75 -8.21
CA ILE A 11 -2.18 5.12 -8.34
C ILE A 11 -1.83 5.46 -9.81
N LEU A 12 -1.20 4.54 -10.54
CA LEU A 12 -0.59 4.83 -11.85
C LEU A 12 -1.47 4.47 -13.05
N VAL A 13 -2.54 3.71 -12.85
CA VAL A 13 -3.36 3.16 -13.95
C VAL A 13 -4.84 3.33 -13.69
N TRP A 14 -5.39 2.71 -12.63
CA TRP A 14 -6.83 2.67 -12.41
C TRP A 14 -7.39 4.05 -12.05
N ASN A 15 -6.73 4.78 -11.14
CA ASN A 15 -7.17 6.11 -10.74
C ASN A 15 -7.09 7.13 -11.88
N PRO A 16 -5.98 7.25 -12.65
CA PRO A 16 -5.94 8.15 -13.81
C PRO A 16 -7.00 7.85 -14.87
N LEU A 17 -7.22 6.57 -15.20
CA LEU A 17 -8.22 6.18 -16.20
C LEU A 17 -9.66 6.47 -15.75
N ALA A 18 -9.94 6.40 -14.45
CA ALA A 18 -11.24 6.77 -13.91
C ALA A 18 -11.41 8.29 -13.75
N ALA A 19 -10.31 9.00 -13.50
CA ALA A 19 -10.27 10.45 -13.37
C ALA A 19 -10.60 11.16 -14.70
N VAL A 20 -10.19 10.58 -15.84
CA VAL A 20 -10.45 11.13 -17.18
C VAL A 20 -11.14 10.08 -18.06
N PRO A 21 -12.46 9.90 -17.93
CA PRO A 21 -13.20 8.91 -18.68
C PRO A 21 -13.08 9.12 -20.21
N GLY A 22 -12.78 8.05 -20.94
CA GLY A 22 -12.66 8.08 -22.40
C GLY A 22 -11.26 8.43 -22.93
N ALA A 23 -10.33 8.85 -22.07
CA ALA A 23 -8.93 9.04 -22.43
C ALA A 23 -8.11 7.75 -22.21
N THR A 24 -7.07 7.57 -23.03
CA THR A 24 -6.06 6.53 -22.80
C THR A 24 -4.99 7.02 -21.83
N LEU A 25 -4.30 6.11 -21.15
CA LEU A 25 -3.22 6.47 -20.22
C LEU A 25 -2.08 7.26 -20.90
N GLY A 26 -1.84 7.01 -22.20
CA GLY A 26 -0.87 7.76 -22.99
C GLY A 26 -1.29 9.22 -23.21
N GLN A 27 -2.57 9.46 -23.55
CA GLN A 27 -3.12 10.80 -23.68
C GLN A 27 -3.05 11.57 -22.36
N ILE A 28 -3.47 10.93 -21.26
CA ILE A 28 -3.42 11.54 -19.92
C ILE A 28 -1.99 11.98 -19.58
N ARG A 29 -0.99 11.12 -19.82
CA ARG A 29 0.42 11.46 -19.55
C ARG A 29 0.93 12.57 -20.46
N ALA A 30 0.50 12.62 -21.72
CA ALA A 30 0.87 13.67 -22.66
C ALA A 30 0.27 15.02 -22.23
N ASP A 31 -1.00 15.04 -21.86
CA ASP A 31 -1.69 16.25 -21.39
C ASP A 31 -1.08 16.78 -20.08
N MET A 32 -0.77 15.87 -19.14
CA MET A 32 -0.03 16.23 -17.92
C MET A 32 1.35 16.80 -18.23
N ALA A 33 2.10 16.19 -19.15
CA ALA A 33 3.41 16.69 -19.55
C ALA A 33 3.33 18.08 -20.21
N LEU A 34 2.28 18.35 -20.99
CA LEU A 34 2.01 19.69 -21.55
C LEU A 34 1.67 20.71 -20.46
N ALA A 35 1.04 20.28 -19.38
CA ALA A 35 0.75 21.10 -18.20
C ALA A 35 1.96 21.25 -17.24
N GLY A 36 3.09 20.59 -17.52
CA GLY A 36 4.27 20.58 -16.64
C GLY A 36 4.13 19.64 -15.43
N GLU A 37 3.09 18.81 -15.42
CA GLU A 37 2.77 17.85 -14.36
C GLU A 37 3.24 16.43 -14.70
N SER A 38 3.39 15.59 -13.67
CA SER A 38 3.71 14.17 -13.89
C SER A 38 3.13 13.25 -12.82
N LEU A 39 2.68 12.07 -13.24
CA LEU A 39 2.44 10.95 -12.32
C LEU A 39 3.82 10.50 -11.83
N SER A 40 4.26 10.92 -10.64
CA SER A 40 5.61 10.67 -10.11
C SER A 40 5.92 9.16 -9.87
N ALA A 41 6.06 8.40 -10.95
CA ALA A 41 6.13 6.95 -10.95
C ALA A 41 7.30 6.41 -10.11
N ASN A 42 8.41 7.16 -10.04
CA ASN A 42 9.58 6.80 -9.24
C ASN A 42 9.23 6.64 -7.76
N GLY A 43 8.40 7.54 -7.20
CA GLY A 43 8.00 7.45 -5.80
C GLY A 43 7.15 6.20 -5.53
N VAL A 44 6.15 5.97 -6.38
CA VAL A 44 5.23 4.82 -6.28
C VAL A 44 5.98 3.49 -6.44
N VAL A 45 6.88 3.40 -7.41
CA VAL A 45 7.71 2.20 -7.65
C VAL A 45 8.68 1.96 -6.50
N THR A 46 9.28 3.02 -5.95
CA THR A 46 10.18 2.92 -4.78
C THR A 46 9.40 2.41 -3.56
N TRP A 47 8.23 2.98 -3.28
CA TRP A 47 7.36 2.53 -2.20
C TRP A 47 6.95 1.05 -2.35
N ALA A 48 6.50 0.66 -3.54
CA ALA A 48 6.13 -0.72 -3.82
C ALA A 48 7.35 -1.66 -3.67
N GLY A 49 8.51 -1.24 -4.17
CA GLY A 49 9.77 -1.98 -4.06
C GLY A 49 10.21 -2.20 -2.62
N ILE A 50 10.13 -1.17 -1.77
CA ILE A 50 10.41 -1.29 -0.32
C ILE A 50 9.46 -2.31 0.33
N GLY A 51 8.16 -2.23 0.04
CA GLY A 51 7.19 -3.18 0.59
C GLY A 51 7.44 -4.62 0.16
N LEU A 52 7.82 -4.83 -1.11
CA LEU A 52 8.21 -6.15 -1.64
C LEU A 52 9.51 -6.67 -1.00
N LEU A 53 10.52 -5.81 -0.87
CA LEU A 53 11.81 -6.14 -0.26
C LEU A 53 11.61 -6.57 1.20
N LEU A 54 10.89 -5.76 2.00
CA LEU A 54 10.62 -6.07 3.41
C LEU A 54 9.83 -7.38 3.55
N ALA A 55 8.83 -7.61 2.70
CA ALA A 55 8.09 -8.87 2.67
C ALA A 55 9.00 -10.08 2.35
N GLY A 56 9.95 -9.91 1.43
CA GLY A 56 10.95 -10.93 1.08
C GLY A 56 11.94 -11.19 2.22
N VAL A 57 12.40 -10.15 2.91
CA VAL A 57 13.29 -10.27 4.07
C VAL A 57 12.61 -11.02 5.22
N ILE A 58 11.33 -10.73 5.52
CA ILE A 58 10.57 -11.46 6.53
C ILE A 58 10.52 -12.96 6.19
N LEU A 59 10.21 -13.30 4.93
CA LEU A 59 10.18 -14.68 4.47
C LEU A 59 11.55 -15.35 4.60
N LEU A 60 12.60 -14.69 4.09
CA LEU A 60 13.96 -15.19 4.11
C LEU A 60 14.43 -15.48 5.53
N VAL A 61 14.23 -14.54 6.47
CA VAL A 61 14.60 -14.72 7.88
C VAL A 61 13.82 -15.87 8.51
N ALA A 62 12.51 -15.97 8.25
CA ALA A 62 11.69 -17.06 8.77
C ALA A 62 12.17 -18.43 8.27
N THR A 63 12.52 -18.53 6.99
CA THR A 63 13.05 -19.76 6.38
C THR A 63 14.45 -20.09 6.91
N MET A 64 15.37 -19.12 6.95
CA MET A 64 16.75 -19.34 7.39
C MET A 64 16.83 -19.72 8.88
N ARG A 65 16.00 -19.11 9.72
CA ARG A 65 15.95 -19.43 11.16
C ARG A 65 15.15 -20.69 11.48
N ARG A 66 14.64 -21.40 10.46
CA ARG A 66 13.72 -22.55 10.60
C ARG A 66 12.68 -22.31 11.69
N THR A 67 12.08 -21.13 11.66
CA THR A 67 11.21 -20.69 12.74
C THR A 67 10.00 -21.62 12.82
N SER A 68 9.95 -22.46 13.87
CA SER A 68 8.81 -23.35 14.11
C SER A 68 7.56 -22.59 14.62
N ARG A 69 7.73 -21.34 15.05
CA ARG A 69 6.66 -20.49 15.58
C ARG A 69 6.11 -19.58 14.48
N VAL A 70 4.93 -19.89 13.97
CA VAL A 70 4.28 -19.11 12.89
C VAL A 70 3.87 -17.69 13.31
N TRP A 71 3.56 -17.47 14.59
CA TRP A 71 2.94 -16.23 15.08
C TRP A 71 3.79 -14.96 14.93
N PRO A 72 5.10 -14.95 15.23
CA PRO A 72 5.96 -13.79 14.97
C PRO A 72 6.04 -13.41 13.49
N VAL A 73 6.04 -14.39 12.59
CA VAL A 73 6.07 -14.17 11.14
C VAL A 73 4.76 -13.51 10.69
N ILE A 74 3.62 -14.00 11.18
CA ILE A 74 2.31 -13.39 10.95
C ILE A 74 2.29 -11.94 11.46
N ALA A 75 2.76 -11.70 12.69
CA ALA A 75 2.79 -10.36 13.28
C ALA A 75 3.64 -9.39 12.44
N ALA A 76 4.80 -9.83 11.94
CA ALA A 76 5.67 -9.01 11.08
C ALA A 76 4.97 -8.61 9.77
N TYR A 77 4.26 -9.53 9.12
CA TYR A 77 3.48 -9.22 7.92
C TYR A 77 2.29 -8.30 8.20
N LEU A 78 1.61 -8.48 9.34
CA LEU A 78 0.52 -7.61 9.75
C LEU A 78 1.02 -6.18 9.98
N VAL A 79 2.14 -6.00 10.67
CA VAL A 79 2.79 -4.68 10.83
C VAL A 79 3.09 -4.05 9.47
N LEU A 80 3.66 -4.82 8.55
CA LEU A 80 3.95 -4.33 7.20
C LEU A 80 2.69 -3.84 6.47
N LEU A 81 1.57 -4.57 6.58
CA LEU A 81 0.28 -4.18 5.98
C LEU A 81 -0.33 -2.95 6.66
N VAL A 82 -0.21 -2.80 7.98
CA VAL A 82 -0.67 -1.61 8.71
C VAL A 82 0.04 -0.36 8.20
N PHE A 83 1.37 -0.40 8.08
CA PHE A 83 2.16 0.73 7.60
C PHE A 83 2.07 0.95 6.08
N ALA A 84 1.53 -0.01 5.33
CA ALA A 84 1.31 0.16 3.91
C ALA A 84 0.23 1.22 3.59
N ALA A 85 -0.77 1.41 4.46
CA ALA A 85 -1.79 2.45 4.31
C ALA A 85 -1.24 3.89 4.37
N PRO A 86 -0.55 4.32 5.43
CA PRO A 86 0.04 5.66 5.46
C PRO A 86 1.07 5.84 4.33
N GLY A 87 1.87 4.83 4.03
CA GLY A 87 2.79 4.89 2.89
C GLY A 87 2.07 5.09 1.55
N HIS A 88 0.95 4.38 1.33
CA HIS A 88 0.10 4.55 0.15
C HIS A 88 -0.46 5.97 0.07
N PHE A 89 -0.98 6.52 1.17
CA PHE A 89 -1.50 7.88 1.22
C PHE A 89 -0.46 8.93 0.81
N PHE A 90 0.76 8.85 1.37
CA PHE A 90 1.82 9.81 1.04
C PHE A 90 2.25 9.72 -0.42
N VAL A 91 2.35 8.50 -0.96
CA VAL A 91 2.84 8.31 -2.33
C VAL A 91 1.75 8.54 -3.39
N SER A 92 0.47 8.40 -3.04
CA SER A 92 -0.66 8.72 -3.92
C SER A 92 -0.97 10.22 -3.99
N PHE A 93 -0.58 10.99 -2.97
CA PHE A 93 -0.93 12.40 -2.87
C PHE A 93 -0.41 13.24 -4.04
N GLY A 94 0.88 13.12 -4.38
CA GLY A 94 1.48 13.85 -5.50
C GLY A 94 0.79 13.57 -6.83
N PRO A 95 0.69 12.30 -7.28
CA PRO A 95 -0.04 11.94 -8.49
C PRO A 95 -1.51 12.41 -8.49
N GLY A 96 -2.20 12.37 -7.34
CA GLY A 96 -3.56 12.86 -7.19
C GLY A 96 -3.67 14.37 -7.41
N MET A 97 -2.77 15.15 -6.81
CA MET A 97 -2.71 16.61 -7.02
C MET A 97 -2.34 16.98 -8.45
N SER A 98 -1.36 16.31 -9.04
CA SER A 98 -0.98 16.54 -10.45
C SER A 98 -2.14 16.29 -11.41
N LEU A 99 -2.99 15.27 -11.15
CA LEU A 99 -4.21 15.04 -11.92
C LEU A 99 -5.25 16.15 -11.69
N ALA A 100 -5.43 16.57 -10.44
CA ALA A 100 -6.34 17.66 -10.08
C ALA A 100 -5.98 18.96 -10.80
N ASP A 101 -4.69 19.31 -10.81
CA ASP A 101 -4.19 20.55 -11.41
C ASP A 101 -4.24 20.49 -12.94
N THR A 102 -4.02 19.32 -13.55
CA THR A 102 -4.10 19.16 -15.01
C THR A 102 -5.53 19.19 -15.54
N PHE A 103 -6.46 18.48 -14.89
CA PHE A 103 -7.82 18.26 -15.41
C PHE A 103 -8.91 19.05 -14.67
N LEU A 104 -8.53 19.89 -13.71
CA LEU A 104 -9.45 20.67 -12.86
C LEU A 104 -10.48 19.80 -12.14
N ILE A 105 -10.02 18.65 -11.65
CA ILE A 105 -10.81 17.66 -10.91
C ILE A 105 -10.36 17.60 -9.44
N SER A 106 -11.06 16.80 -8.62
CA SER A 106 -10.60 16.52 -7.26
C SER A 106 -9.31 15.70 -7.27
N GLY A 107 -8.40 15.94 -6.32
CA GLY A 107 -7.20 15.11 -6.13
C GLY A 107 -7.47 13.77 -5.42
N ALA A 108 -8.73 13.50 -5.06
CA ALA A 108 -9.14 12.28 -4.39
C ALA A 108 -9.10 11.04 -5.32
N ASP A 109 -9.22 9.86 -4.72
CA ASP A 109 -9.40 8.61 -5.48
C ASP A 109 -10.75 8.64 -6.24
N HIS A 110 -10.70 8.40 -7.55
CA HIS A 110 -11.84 8.26 -8.45
C HIS A 110 -12.29 6.79 -8.60
N THR A 111 -11.60 5.85 -7.95
CA THR A 111 -11.95 4.43 -7.94
C THR A 111 -12.01 3.88 -6.52
N PRO A 112 -12.83 2.85 -6.24
CA PRO A 112 -12.99 2.31 -4.89
C PRO A 112 -11.77 1.53 -4.37
N TRP A 113 -10.80 1.18 -5.21
CA TRP A 113 -9.69 0.30 -4.81
C TRP A 113 -8.76 0.93 -3.77
N GLY A 114 -8.60 2.25 -3.77
CA GLY A 114 -7.89 2.95 -2.68
C GLY A 114 -8.53 2.68 -1.32
N MET A 115 -9.87 2.78 -1.23
CA MET A 115 -10.62 2.42 -0.02
C MET A 115 -10.42 0.96 0.37
N VAL A 116 -10.44 0.03 -0.59
CA VAL A 116 -10.22 -1.40 -0.32
C VAL A 116 -8.83 -1.64 0.31
N LEU A 117 -7.79 -0.96 -0.18
CA LEU A 117 -6.44 -1.05 0.40
C LEU A 117 -6.42 -0.55 1.85
N TYR A 118 -7.06 0.58 2.14
CA TYR A 118 -7.18 1.08 3.51
C TYR A 118 -7.95 0.10 4.43
N LEU A 119 -9.01 -0.54 3.92
CA LEU A 119 -9.74 -1.56 4.67
C LEU A 119 -8.89 -2.80 4.97
N VAL A 120 -8.03 -3.23 4.04
CA VAL A 120 -7.08 -4.33 4.28
C VAL A 120 -6.09 -3.96 5.39
N SER A 121 -5.54 -2.74 5.38
CA SER A 121 -4.66 -2.27 6.45
C SER A 121 -5.37 -2.13 7.80
N ALA A 122 -6.63 -1.68 7.81
CA ALA A 122 -7.44 -1.62 9.02
C ALA A 122 -7.73 -3.02 9.60
N ALA A 123 -8.08 -3.98 8.74
CA ALA A 123 -8.26 -5.38 9.15
C ALA A 123 -6.94 -5.98 9.68
N ALA A 124 -5.80 -5.66 9.06
CA ALA A 124 -4.49 -6.09 9.52
C ALA A 124 -4.16 -5.50 10.92
N LEU A 125 -4.53 -4.25 11.19
CA LEU A 125 -4.37 -3.63 12.50
C LEU A 125 -5.17 -4.37 13.58
N LEU A 126 -6.45 -4.65 13.30
CA LEU A 126 -7.30 -5.40 14.22
C LEU A 126 -6.74 -6.80 14.50
N ALA A 127 -6.31 -7.51 13.45
CA ALA A 127 -5.67 -8.81 13.59
C ALA A 127 -4.37 -8.74 14.41
N LEU A 128 -3.56 -7.70 14.22
CA LEU A 128 -2.33 -7.48 14.98
C LEU A 128 -2.61 -7.25 16.46
N ILE A 129 -3.62 -6.43 16.80
CA ILE A 129 -4.06 -6.21 18.18
C ILE A 129 -4.46 -7.54 18.83
N VAL A 130 -5.23 -8.39 18.13
CA VAL A 130 -5.60 -9.72 18.63
C VAL A 130 -4.37 -10.60 18.87
N VAL A 131 -3.40 -10.61 17.95
CA VAL A 131 -2.16 -11.38 18.10
C VAL A 131 -1.36 -10.90 19.33
N ILE A 132 -1.24 -9.59 19.53
CA ILE A 132 -0.53 -9.00 20.69
C ILE A 132 -1.23 -9.38 21.99
N ILE A 133 -2.56 -9.23 22.07
CA ILE A 133 -3.33 -9.59 23.28
C ILE A 133 -3.17 -11.07 23.60
N ARG A 134 -3.24 -11.95 22.59
CA ARG A 134 -3.06 -13.39 22.79
C ARG A 134 -1.65 -13.73 23.28
N ALA A 135 -0.63 -13.08 22.72
CA ALA A 135 0.75 -13.25 23.15
C ALA A 135 0.95 -12.80 24.61
N ALA A 136 0.39 -11.65 24.99
CA ALA A 136 0.46 -11.14 26.36
C ALA A 136 -0.20 -12.10 27.36
N ARG A 137 -1.39 -12.62 27.05
CA ARG A 137 -2.09 -13.60 27.92
C ARG A 137 -1.33 -14.90 28.08
N ALA A 138 -0.68 -15.40 27.02
CA ALA A 138 0.11 -16.62 27.08
C ALA A 138 1.36 -16.46 27.97
N VAL A 139 1.95 -15.26 28.00
CA VAL A 139 3.07 -14.96 28.91
C VAL A 139 2.60 -14.94 30.37
N SER A 140 1.44 -14.31 30.65
CA SER A 140 0.90 -14.27 32.02
C SER A 140 0.54 -15.66 32.56
N ALA A 141 -0.05 -16.53 31.74
CA ALA A 141 -0.47 -17.87 32.15
C ALA A 141 0.69 -18.87 32.32
N GLY A 142 1.89 -18.56 31.81
CA GLY A 142 3.10 -19.37 32.02
C GLY A 142 3.98 -18.88 33.17
N ALA A 143 3.59 -17.79 33.84
CA ALA A 143 4.27 -17.22 34.99
C ALA A 143 3.62 -17.63 36.34
N GLU A 144 2.47 -18.31 36.29
CA GLU A 144 1.81 -18.99 37.41
C GLU A 144 2.16 -20.49 37.43
#